data_AF-A0A419A3X0-F1
#
_entry.id   AF-A0A419A3X0-F1
#
_cell.length_a   1.000
_cell.length_b   1.000
_cell.length_c   1.000
_cell.angle_alpha   90.00
_cell.angle_beta   90.00
_cell.angle_gamma   90.00
#
_symmetry.space_group_name_H-M   'P 1'
#
loop_
_entity.id
_entity.type
_entity.pdbx_description
1 polymer ?
#
loop_
_entity_poly.entity_id
_entity_poly.type
_entity_poly.pdbx_seq_one_letter_code
_entity_poly.pdbx_strand_id
1 'polypeptide(L)'
;MRLVLSALILSASASQAGANVSECASVSSDLDRLACYDRVSGREPSVKSADLVGKWHVSIRESEFRDTTDVFLSIVSDESVQCGSLRDSVPAQLIIRCMENTTAMFIKTDCHLASSRYNDYGDVDVRLDDSPTTTVSMEESTDHKSLGLWSGGRSIPFVKTMIGKDTMLTRFTPYSHSPVTARFQISGLDEAITPLRESCGW
;
A
#
# COMPACT_ATOMS: atom_id res chain seq x y z
N MET A 1 -72.73 22.72 -26.88
CA MET A 1 -72.59 21.29 -26.54
C MET A 1 -71.13 20.88 -26.76
N ARG A 2 -70.31 20.87 -25.70
CA ARG A 2 -68.94 20.34 -25.73
C ARG A 2 -68.78 19.47 -24.48
N LEU A 3 -68.73 18.15 -24.69
CA LEU A 3 -68.45 17.17 -23.64
C LEU A 3 -66.99 17.31 -23.23
N VAL A 4 -66.73 17.45 -21.92
CA VAL A 4 -65.40 17.35 -21.32
C VAL A 4 -65.29 15.98 -20.67
N LEU A 5 -64.46 15.10 -21.25
CA LEU A 5 -64.15 13.78 -20.73
C LEU A 5 -63.14 13.94 -19.57
N SER A 6 -63.54 13.57 -18.36
CA SER A 6 -62.64 13.49 -17.20
C SER A 6 -61.90 12.16 -17.21
N ALA A 7 -60.57 12.19 -17.30
CA ALA A 7 -59.71 11.02 -17.14
C ALA A 7 -59.30 10.90 -15.67
N LEU A 8 -59.75 9.84 -14.99
CA LEU A 8 -59.25 9.45 -13.67
C LEU A 8 -57.86 8.81 -13.84
N ILE A 9 -56.84 9.44 -13.28
CA ILE A 9 -55.49 8.87 -13.19
C ILE A 9 -55.40 8.12 -11.85
N LEU A 10 -55.31 6.78 -11.91
CA LEU A 10 -55.06 5.93 -10.74
C LEU A 10 -53.57 5.94 -10.44
N SER A 11 -53.16 6.60 -9.36
CA SER A 11 -51.80 6.56 -8.83
C SER A 11 -51.55 5.23 -8.11
N ALA A 12 -50.74 4.35 -8.69
CA ALA A 12 -50.25 3.17 -7.99
C ALA A 12 -49.07 3.55 -7.07
N SER A 13 -49.31 3.59 -5.77
CA SER A 13 -48.25 3.72 -4.77
C SER A 13 -47.51 2.39 -4.64
N ALA A 14 -46.26 2.32 -5.09
CA ALA A 14 -45.38 1.20 -4.80
C ALA A 14 -44.93 1.29 -3.33
N SER A 15 -45.52 0.46 -2.46
CA SER A 15 -45.04 0.28 -1.09
C SER A 15 -43.65 -0.34 -1.12
N GLN A 16 -42.62 0.41 -0.69
CA GLN A 16 -41.32 -0.17 -0.39
C GLN A 16 -41.48 -1.07 0.85
N ALA A 17 -41.46 -2.38 0.65
CA ALA A 17 -41.42 -3.35 1.73
C ALA A 17 -40.05 -3.25 2.42
N GLY A 18 -40.01 -2.66 3.61
CA GLY A 18 -38.84 -2.75 4.49
C GLY A 18 -38.68 -4.20 4.93
N ALA A 19 -37.57 -4.84 4.53
CA ALA A 19 -37.23 -6.19 4.97
C ALA A 19 -37.20 -6.24 6.51
N ASN A 20 -37.85 -7.24 7.10
CA ASN A 20 -38.00 -7.35 8.55
C ASN A 20 -36.85 -8.20 9.12
N VAL A 21 -36.31 -7.83 10.29
CA VAL A 21 -35.13 -8.49 10.90
C VAL A 21 -35.32 -10.01 11.06
N SER A 22 -36.56 -10.46 11.27
CA SER A 22 -36.92 -11.87 11.41
C SER A 22 -36.66 -12.71 10.14
N GLU A 23 -36.67 -12.09 8.96
CA GLU A 23 -36.44 -12.78 7.69
C GLU A 23 -34.96 -13.15 7.50
N CYS A 24 -34.04 -12.41 8.12
CA CYS A 24 -32.63 -12.71 8.05
C CYS A 24 -32.27 -14.00 8.81
N ALA A 25 -33.04 -14.37 9.84
CA ALA A 25 -32.79 -15.57 10.63
C ALA A 25 -33.00 -16.89 9.84
N SER A 26 -33.80 -16.86 8.78
CA SER A 26 -34.08 -18.04 7.95
C SER A 26 -33.09 -18.24 6.80
N VAL A 27 -32.15 -17.31 6.60
CA VAL A 27 -31.08 -17.44 5.61
C VAL A 27 -30.06 -18.48 6.09
N SER A 28 -29.86 -19.53 5.29
CA SER A 28 -29.01 -20.68 5.65
C SER A 28 -27.52 -20.43 5.49
N SER A 29 -27.13 -19.62 4.50
CA SER A 29 -25.75 -19.21 4.27
C SER A 29 -25.35 -18.15 5.28
N ASP A 30 -24.26 -18.39 6.02
CA ASP A 30 -23.80 -17.47 7.06
C ASP A 30 -23.44 -16.08 6.51
N LEU A 31 -22.83 -16.02 5.32
CA LEU A 31 -22.47 -14.77 4.65
C LEU A 31 -23.70 -14.00 4.20
N ASP A 32 -24.68 -14.69 3.60
CA ASP A 32 -25.90 -14.05 3.12
C ASP A 32 -26.80 -13.60 4.27
N ARG A 33 -26.80 -14.36 5.37
CA ARG A 33 -27.49 -14.02 6.61
C ARG A 33 -26.91 -12.75 7.22
N LEU A 34 -25.59 -12.66 7.31
CA LEU A 34 -24.90 -11.46 7.79
C LEU A 34 -25.21 -10.25 6.92
N ALA A 35 -25.12 -10.39 5.59
CA ALA A 35 -25.46 -9.33 4.64
C ALA A 35 -26.93 -8.87 4.76
N CYS A 36 -27.85 -9.79 5.06
CA CYS A 36 -29.25 -9.46 5.33
C CYS A 36 -29.39 -8.58 6.58
N TYR A 37 -28.74 -8.95 7.70
CA TYR A 37 -28.78 -8.15 8.92
C TYR A 37 -28.15 -6.77 8.74
N ASP A 38 -27.04 -6.68 8.02
CA ASP A 38 -26.37 -5.41 7.71
C ASP A 38 -27.32 -4.48 6.92
N ARG A 39 -28.00 -5.00 5.89
CA ARG A 39 -28.99 -4.24 5.11
C ARG A 39 -30.18 -3.75 5.93
N VAL A 40 -30.75 -4.59 6.80
CA VAL A 40 -31.94 -4.21 7.61
C VAL A 40 -31.57 -3.22 8.73
N SER A 41 -30.36 -3.34 9.29
CA SER A 41 -29.86 -2.43 10.32
C SER A 41 -29.36 -1.09 9.77
N GLY A 42 -29.32 -0.92 8.44
CA GLY A 42 -28.71 0.24 7.79
C GLY A 42 -27.20 0.30 7.99
N ARG A 43 -26.58 -0.82 8.40
CA ARG A 43 -25.14 -0.95 8.52
C ARG A 43 -24.57 -1.20 7.14
N GLU A 44 -24.02 -0.16 6.53
CA GLU A 44 -23.14 -0.37 5.39
C GLU A 44 -21.84 -1.00 5.88
N PRO A 45 -21.43 -2.16 5.36
CA PRO A 45 -20.10 -2.67 5.64
C PRO A 45 -19.11 -1.62 5.12
N SER A 46 -18.47 -0.89 6.04
CA SER A 46 -17.28 -0.12 5.70
C SER A 46 -16.19 -1.13 5.41
N VAL A 47 -16.14 -1.63 4.18
CA VAL A 47 -14.87 -2.09 3.64
C VAL A 47 -14.02 -0.83 3.66
N LYS A 48 -13.17 -0.67 4.67
CA LYS A 48 -11.99 0.18 4.52
C LYS A 48 -11.22 -0.50 3.39
N SER A 49 -11.53 -0.12 2.15
CA SER A 49 -10.60 -0.37 1.06
C SER A 49 -9.28 0.18 1.57
N ALA A 50 -8.20 -0.59 1.46
CA ALA A 50 -6.90 0.05 1.51
C ALA A 50 -6.97 1.15 0.44
N ASP A 51 -6.97 2.40 0.87
CA ASP A 51 -7.09 3.54 -0.04
C ASP A 51 -5.90 3.45 -0.99
N LEU A 52 -6.16 2.94 -2.19
CA LEU A 52 -5.16 2.85 -3.25
C LEU A 52 -4.99 4.26 -3.77
N VAL A 53 -4.03 4.99 -3.19
CA VAL A 53 -3.55 6.24 -3.75
C VAL A 53 -2.55 5.89 -4.84
N GLY A 54 -3.05 5.78 -6.07
CA GLY A 54 -2.27 5.22 -7.18
C GLY A 54 -1.96 3.74 -6.98
N LYS A 55 -0.68 3.35 -7.13
CA LYS A 55 -0.21 1.96 -6.92
C LYS A 55 0.23 1.69 -5.46
N TRP A 56 0.17 2.68 -4.59
CA TRP A 56 0.58 2.53 -3.20
C TRP A 56 -0.46 1.74 -2.40
N HIS A 57 0.02 0.74 -1.67
CA HIS A 57 -0.76 0.06 -0.66
C HIS A 57 -0.43 0.67 0.71
N VAL A 58 -1.45 1.21 1.39
CA VAL A 58 -1.31 1.79 2.72
C VAL A 58 -1.95 0.86 3.76
N SER A 59 -1.16 0.46 4.76
CA SER A 59 -1.61 -0.35 5.89
C SER A 59 -1.34 0.40 7.19
N ILE A 60 -2.39 0.60 7.97
CA ILE A 60 -2.35 1.24 9.29
C ILE A 60 -2.69 0.16 10.33
N ARG A 61 -1.87 0.03 11.36
CA ARG A 61 -2.02 -0.98 12.42
C ARG A 61 -1.79 -0.33 13.77
N GLU A 62 -2.58 -0.71 14.76
CA GLU A 62 -2.29 -0.37 16.15
C GLU A 62 -1.25 -1.35 16.70
N SER A 63 -0.23 -0.82 17.38
CA SER A 63 0.81 -1.61 18.02
C SER A 63 0.25 -2.30 19.25
N GLU A 64 0.30 -3.64 19.26
CA GLU A 64 -0.13 -4.45 20.40
C GLU A 64 0.71 -4.21 21.67
N PHE A 65 1.91 -3.65 21.52
CA PHE A 65 2.88 -3.53 22.62
C PHE A 65 3.04 -2.11 23.16
N ARG A 66 2.80 -1.07 22.36
CA ARG A 66 3.16 0.32 22.71
C ARG A 66 2.05 1.34 22.48
N ASP A 67 0.85 0.90 22.10
CA ASP A 67 -0.28 1.78 21.81
C ASP A 67 0.05 2.87 20.77
N THR A 68 1.01 2.60 19.87
CA THR A 68 1.39 3.48 18.76
C THR A 68 0.70 3.04 17.47
N THR A 69 0.46 3.99 16.56
CA THR A 69 -0.05 3.68 15.22
C THR A 69 1.12 3.41 14.26
N ASP A 70 1.32 2.16 13.87
CA ASP A 70 2.30 1.81 12.85
C ASP A 70 1.68 1.96 11.45
N VAL A 71 2.40 2.62 10.55
CA VAL A 71 1.94 2.90 9.20
C VAL A 71 2.96 2.34 8.20
N PHE A 72 2.47 1.59 7.22
CA PHE A 72 3.28 0.98 6.17
C PHE A 72 2.72 1.38 4.81
N LEU A 73 3.56 1.97 3.98
CA LEU A 73 3.34 2.15 2.56
C LEU A 73 4.18 1.12 1.82
N SER A 74 3.59 0.46 0.83
CA SER A 74 4.34 -0.42 -0.08
C SER A 74 3.93 -0.26 -1.53
N ILE A 75 4.89 -0.48 -2.41
CA ILE A 75 4.68 -0.62 -3.84
C ILE A 75 5.63 -1.70 -4.39
N VAL A 76 5.16 -2.45 -5.38
CA VAL A 76 5.94 -3.49 -6.05
C VAL A 76 6.62 -2.94 -7.30
N SER A 77 7.76 -3.53 -7.68
CA SER A 77 8.42 -3.20 -8.94
C SER A 77 7.63 -3.68 -10.16
N ASP A 78 7.78 -3.00 -11.30
CA ASP A 78 7.12 -3.38 -12.56
C ASP A 78 7.62 -4.74 -13.06
N GLU A 79 8.93 -5.00 -12.94
CA GLU A 79 9.54 -6.28 -13.26
C GLU A 79 9.94 -7.07 -12.00
N SER A 80 9.95 -8.40 -12.11
CA SER A 80 10.55 -9.26 -11.10
C SER A 80 12.07 -9.10 -11.06
N VAL A 81 12.63 -9.15 -9.85
CA VAL A 81 14.06 -9.22 -9.63
C VAL A 81 14.46 -10.69 -9.57
N GLN A 82 15.51 -11.05 -10.30
CA GLN A 82 16.01 -12.43 -10.38
C GLN A 82 17.38 -12.55 -9.72
N CYS A 83 17.49 -13.42 -8.72
CA CYS A 83 18.72 -13.65 -7.95
C CYS A 83 19.15 -15.10 -8.08
N GLY A 84 19.60 -15.47 -9.29
CA GLY A 84 19.98 -16.85 -9.62
C GLY A 84 18.89 -17.56 -10.42
N SER A 85 18.26 -18.59 -9.85
CA SER A 85 17.37 -19.49 -10.59
C SER A 85 16.07 -18.80 -11.04
N LEU A 86 15.45 -19.29 -12.11
CA LEU A 86 14.16 -18.75 -12.62
C LEU A 86 13.00 -18.86 -11.61
N ARG A 87 13.12 -19.71 -10.59
CA ARG A 87 12.10 -19.90 -9.55
C ARG A 87 12.10 -18.81 -8.49
N ASP A 88 13.17 -18.02 -8.42
CA ASP A 88 13.39 -16.97 -7.42
C ASP A 88 13.04 -15.57 -7.98
N SER A 89 12.28 -15.52 -9.06
CA SER A 89 11.90 -14.29 -9.77
C SER A 89 10.62 -13.71 -9.18
N VAL A 90 10.76 -12.83 -8.20
CA VAL A 90 9.66 -12.11 -7.55
C VAL A 90 9.85 -10.60 -7.66
N PRO A 91 8.77 -9.80 -7.74
CA PRO A 91 8.89 -8.35 -7.67
C PRO A 91 9.56 -7.90 -6.38
N ALA A 92 10.47 -6.93 -6.49
CA ALA A 92 10.96 -6.21 -5.33
C ALA A 92 9.84 -5.33 -4.76
N GLN A 93 9.92 -5.03 -3.47
CA GLN A 93 8.99 -4.14 -2.79
C GLN A 93 9.74 -2.94 -2.25
N LEU A 94 9.29 -1.75 -2.59
CA LEU A 94 9.71 -0.53 -1.92
C LEU A 94 8.74 -0.27 -0.77
N ILE A 95 9.27 -0.15 0.44
CA ILE A 95 8.49 0.02 1.66
C ILE A 95 8.95 1.29 2.38
N ILE A 96 7.99 2.12 2.78
CA ILE A 96 8.20 3.25 3.68
C ILE A 96 7.32 2.99 4.90
N ARG A 97 7.89 2.96 6.10
CA ARG A 97 7.12 2.74 7.32
C ARG A 97 7.41 3.77 8.39
N CYS A 98 6.39 4.11 9.17
CA CYS A 98 6.54 4.64 10.51
C CYS A 98 6.22 3.50 11.48
N MET A 99 7.20 3.13 12.29
CA MET A 99 7.02 2.12 13.33
C MET A 99 7.77 2.59 14.57
N GLU A 100 7.13 2.56 15.73
CA GLU A 100 7.73 3.01 16.98
C GLU A 100 8.35 4.43 16.87
N ASN A 101 7.60 5.37 16.27
CA ASN A 101 8.04 6.75 16.00
C ASN A 101 9.32 6.89 15.15
N THR A 102 9.66 5.85 14.39
CA THR A 102 10.83 5.85 13.49
C THR A 102 10.38 5.63 12.06
N THR A 103 10.69 6.59 11.19
CA THR A 103 10.52 6.44 9.74
C THR A 103 11.70 5.68 9.13
N ALA A 104 11.40 4.60 8.40
CA ALA A 104 12.39 3.83 7.65
C ALA A 104 11.91 3.63 6.20
N MET A 105 12.86 3.61 5.26
CA MET A 105 12.60 3.26 3.86
C MET A 105 13.54 2.13 3.46
N PHE A 106 13.02 1.10 2.82
CA PHE A 106 13.83 -0.05 2.41
C PHE A 106 13.26 -0.74 1.18
N ILE A 107 14.16 -1.40 0.45
CA ILE A 107 13.83 -2.28 -0.68
C ILE A 107 13.89 -3.70 -0.14
N LYS A 108 12.80 -4.45 -0.26
CA LYS A 108 12.69 -5.85 0.13
C LYS A 108 12.64 -6.74 -1.11
N THR A 109 13.34 -7.87 -1.06
CA THR A 109 13.36 -8.89 -2.12
C THR A 109 13.39 -10.29 -1.48
N ASP A 110 13.35 -11.35 -2.29
CA ASP A 110 13.69 -12.70 -1.81
C ASP A 110 15.16 -13.08 -2.00
N CYS A 111 15.96 -12.15 -2.52
CA CYS A 111 17.39 -12.32 -2.68
C CYS A 111 18.12 -12.21 -1.36
N HIS A 112 19.23 -12.92 -1.22
CA HIS A 112 20.17 -12.69 -0.12
C HIS A 112 20.95 -11.39 -0.39
N LEU A 113 20.76 -10.40 0.46
CA LEU A 113 21.38 -9.08 0.40
C LEU A 113 22.44 -8.94 1.50
N ALA A 114 23.48 -8.18 1.18
CA ALA A 114 24.53 -7.81 2.12
C ALA A 114 24.78 -6.30 2.05
N SER A 115 25.43 -5.78 3.07
CA SER A 115 25.93 -4.41 3.17
C SER A 115 27.32 -4.40 3.80
N SER A 116 28.20 -3.52 3.35
CA SER A 116 29.57 -3.45 3.83
C SER A 116 30.12 -2.03 3.73
N ARG A 117 31.00 -1.67 4.66
CA ARG A 117 31.80 -0.43 4.56
C ARG A 117 33.03 -0.56 3.66
N TYR A 118 33.32 -1.77 3.18
CA TYR A 118 34.57 -2.11 2.50
C TYR A 118 34.41 -2.49 1.03
N ASN A 119 33.19 -2.72 0.57
CA ASN A 119 32.86 -3.02 -0.82
C ASN A 119 31.53 -2.34 -1.16
N ASP A 120 31.02 -2.60 -2.36
CA ASP A 120 29.81 -2.00 -2.93
C ASP A 120 28.51 -2.67 -2.46
N TYR A 121 28.57 -3.69 -1.60
CA TYR A 121 27.35 -4.24 -1.00
C TYR A 121 26.68 -3.18 -0.13
N GLY A 122 25.38 -2.98 -0.36
CA GLY A 122 24.58 -1.94 0.28
C GLY A 122 24.58 -0.62 -0.47
N ASP A 123 25.46 -0.39 -1.44
CA ASP A 123 25.37 0.78 -2.30
C ASP A 123 24.27 0.57 -3.35
N VAL A 124 23.23 1.42 -3.27
CA VAL A 124 22.08 1.38 -4.17
C VAL A 124 22.12 2.59 -5.09
N ASP A 125 22.29 2.36 -6.38
CA ASP A 125 22.11 3.41 -7.36
C ASP A 125 20.64 3.72 -7.52
N VAL A 126 20.26 4.98 -7.36
CA VAL A 126 18.88 5.45 -7.51
C VAL A 126 18.80 6.53 -8.58
N ARG A 127 17.78 6.42 -9.42
CA ARG A 127 17.35 7.48 -10.34
C ARG A 127 15.87 7.76 -10.17
N LEU A 128 15.55 9.03 -9.92
CA LEU A 128 14.17 9.54 -9.83
C LEU A 128 13.83 10.25 -11.14
N ASP A 129 12.86 9.72 -11.89
CA ASP A 129 12.51 10.16 -13.23
C ASP A 129 13.76 10.28 -14.14
N ASP A 130 13.95 11.46 -14.73
CA ASP A 130 15.09 11.80 -15.58
C ASP A 130 16.25 12.48 -14.85
N SER A 131 16.22 12.47 -13.51
CA SER A 131 17.31 13.02 -12.71
C SER A 131 18.59 12.20 -12.89
N PRO A 132 19.78 12.81 -12.70
CA PRO A 132 21.02 12.05 -12.63
C PRO A 132 20.94 10.94 -11.57
N THR A 133 21.57 9.81 -11.86
CA THR A 133 21.69 8.70 -10.90
C THR A 133 22.56 9.12 -9.71
N THR A 134 22.11 8.79 -8.50
CA THR A 134 22.84 9.00 -7.25
C THR A 134 22.99 7.68 -6.51
N THR A 135 24.15 7.44 -5.90
CA THR A 135 24.35 6.26 -5.07
C THR A 135 23.95 6.57 -3.62
N VAL A 136 23.15 5.68 -3.03
CA VAL A 136 22.66 5.74 -1.66
C VAL A 136 23.16 4.51 -0.93
N SER A 137 24.04 4.68 0.04
CA SER A 137 24.46 3.57 0.89
C SER A 137 23.31 3.17 1.80
N MET A 138 22.93 1.90 1.78
CA MET A 138 21.86 1.29 2.57
C MET A 138 22.42 0.12 3.37
N GLU A 139 21.76 -0.22 4.47
CA GLU A 139 22.18 -1.28 5.37
C GLU A 139 21.27 -2.51 5.21
N GLU A 140 21.85 -3.70 5.31
CA GLU A 140 21.10 -4.95 5.25
C GLU A 140 20.15 -5.10 6.45
N SER A 141 19.00 -5.75 6.22
CA SER A 141 18.15 -6.20 7.31
C SER A 141 18.71 -7.46 7.99
N THR A 142 18.24 -7.74 9.21
CA THR A 142 18.64 -8.92 9.99
C THR A 142 18.24 -10.25 9.36
N ASP A 143 17.25 -10.27 8.47
CA ASP A 143 16.85 -11.44 7.67
C ASP A 143 17.55 -11.50 6.31
N HIS A 144 18.45 -10.56 6.02
CA HIS A 144 19.21 -10.42 4.78
C HIS A 144 18.35 -10.31 3.51
N LYS A 145 17.09 -9.86 3.64
CA LYS A 145 16.16 -9.72 2.52
C LYS A 145 15.86 -8.29 2.13
N SER A 146 16.42 -7.31 2.84
CA SER A 146 16.20 -5.90 2.58
C SER A 146 17.48 -5.08 2.64
N LEU A 147 17.52 -4.00 1.84
CA LEU A 147 18.47 -2.90 1.98
C LEU A 147 17.70 -1.65 2.37
N GLY A 148 18.09 -1.02 3.47
CA GLY A 148 17.31 0.06 4.07
C GLY A 148 18.10 1.26 4.56
N LEU A 149 17.40 2.39 4.56
CA LEU A 149 17.64 3.52 5.43
C LEU A 149 16.78 3.29 6.68
N TRP A 150 17.43 2.89 7.79
CA TRP A 150 16.71 2.44 8.99
C TRP A 150 16.39 3.55 10.00
N SER A 151 16.92 4.76 9.81
CA SER A 151 16.72 5.89 10.72
C SER A 151 16.00 7.05 10.06
N GLY A 152 15.14 7.74 10.83
CA GLY A 152 14.39 8.89 10.33
C GLY A 152 15.30 9.99 9.76
N GLY A 153 16.47 10.23 10.38
CA GLY A 153 17.43 11.23 9.91
C GLY A 153 18.01 10.96 8.50
N ARG A 154 17.96 9.70 8.03
CA ARG A 154 18.40 9.33 6.67
C ARG A 154 17.21 9.12 5.74
N SER A 155 16.17 8.46 6.22
CA SER A 155 14.99 8.08 5.43
C SER A 155 14.12 9.28 5.10
N ILE A 156 13.86 10.18 6.05
CA ILE A 156 12.96 11.31 5.85
C ILE A 156 13.48 12.26 4.75
N PRO A 157 14.75 12.72 4.77
CA PRO A 157 15.27 13.56 3.68
C PRO A 157 15.19 12.87 2.33
N PHE A 158 15.51 11.58 2.26
CA PHE A 158 15.47 10.82 1.01
C PHE A 158 14.03 10.68 0.48
N VAL A 159 13.08 10.27 1.33
CA VAL A 159 11.67 10.13 0.95
C VAL A 159 11.08 11.47 0.50
N LYS A 160 11.48 12.60 1.10
CA LYS A 160 11.09 13.94 0.63
C LYS A 160 11.52 14.21 -0.82
N THR A 161 12.63 13.63 -1.30
CA THR A 161 13.04 13.76 -2.71
C THR A 161 12.17 12.97 -3.69
N MET A 162 11.46 11.94 -3.20
CA MET A 162 10.56 11.10 -3.98
C MET A 162 9.16 11.71 -4.15
N ILE A 163 8.77 12.63 -3.27
CA ILE A 163 7.44 13.29 -3.31
C ILE A 163 7.30 14.07 -4.62
N GLY A 164 6.20 13.83 -5.35
CA GLY A 164 5.92 14.45 -6.65
C GLY A 164 6.74 13.89 -7.82
N LYS A 165 7.40 12.73 -7.64
CA LYS A 165 8.07 11.98 -8.71
C LYS A 165 7.17 10.86 -9.22
N ASP A 166 7.37 10.46 -10.46
CA ASP A 166 6.56 9.42 -11.10
C ASP A 166 7.23 8.05 -10.99
N THR A 167 8.55 8.00 -11.12
CA THR A 167 9.32 6.76 -11.21
C THR A 167 10.58 6.78 -10.36
N MET A 168 10.89 5.61 -9.79
CA MET A 168 12.15 5.36 -9.11
C MET A 168 12.78 4.09 -9.68
N LEU A 169 13.98 4.22 -10.24
CA LEU A 169 14.80 3.10 -10.68
C LEU A 169 15.88 2.85 -9.64
N THR A 170 16.01 1.62 -9.19
CA THR A 170 17.08 1.20 -8.28
C THR A 170 17.93 0.13 -8.92
N ARG A 171 19.24 0.17 -8.67
CA ARG A 171 20.17 -0.90 -9.00
C ARG A 171 21.00 -1.25 -7.76
N PHE A 172 21.03 -2.52 -7.41
CA PHE A 172 21.76 -3.04 -6.26
C PHE A 172 22.29 -4.44 -6.56
N THR A 173 23.26 -4.90 -5.76
CA THR A 173 23.94 -6.18 -5.98
C THR A 173 23.59 -7.16 -4.87
N PRO A 174 22.81 -8.22 -5.15
CA PRO A 174 22.61 -9.32 -4.22
C PRO A 174 23.92 -10.07 -3.99
N TYR A 175 24.07 -10.67 -2.82
CA TYR A 175 25.31 -11.33 -2.44
C TYR A 175 25.64 -12.48 -3.40
N SER A 176 26.87 -12.48 -3.94
CA SER A 176 27.35 -13.48 -4.91
C SER A 176 26.56 -13.56 -6.23
N HIS A 177 25.81 -12.50 -6.58
CA HIS A 177 25.08 -12.39 -7.84
C HIS A 177 25.49 -11.13 -8.61
N SER A 178 25.04 -11.03 -9.87
CA SER A 178 25.18 -9.80 -10.65
C SER A 178 24.20 -8.72 -10.18
N PRO A 179 24.49 -7.43 -10.42
CA PRO A 179 23.57 -6.35 -10.10
C PRO A 179 22.21 -6.55 -10.78
N VAL A 180 21.15 -6.24 -10.03
CA VAL A 180 19.76 -6.31 -10.48
C VAL A 180 19.16 -4.91 -10.46
N THR A 181 18.13 -4.70 -11.28
CA THR A 181 17.43 -3.42 -11.39
C THR A 181 15.96 -3.61 -11.07
N ALA A 182 15.38 -2.68 -10.32
CA ALA A 182 13.96 -2.64 -10.02
C ALA A 182 13.39 -1.25 -10.33
N ARG A 183 12.30 -1.20 -11.09
CA ARG A 183 11.56 0.03 -11.41
C ARG A 183 10.28 0.09 -10.59
N PHE A 184 10.04 1.21 -9.91
CA PHE A 184 8.83 1.47 -9.14
C PHE A 184 8.09 2.69 -9.72
N GLN A 185 6.76 2.60 -9.82
CA GLN A 185 5.87 3.69 -10.25
C GLN A 185 5.37 4.48 -9.03
N ILE A 186 6.21 5.36 -8.51
CA ILE A 186 6.02 6.02 -7.20
C ILE A 186 5.05 7.22 -7.21
N SER A 187 4.45 7.54 -8.35
CA SER A 187 3.40 8.57 -8.48
C SER A 187 2.31 8.43 -7.40
N GLY A 188 1.82 9.54 -6.85
CA GLY A 188 0.81 9.57 -5.78
C GLY A 188 1.38 9.41 -4.37
N LEU A 189 2.71 9.36 -4.20
CA LEU A 189 3.33 9.26 -2.88
C LEU A 189 2.99 10.47 -1.98
N ASP A 190 2.79 11.64 -2.56
CA ASP A 190 2.46 12.89 -1.86
C ASP A 190 1.18 12.78 -1.02
N GLU A 191 0.16 12.11 -1.56
CA GLU A 191 -1.08 11.83 -0.84
C GLU A 191 -0.95 10.57 0.02
N ALA A 192 -0.37 9.49 -0.51
CA ALA A 192 -0.25 8.20 0.17
C ALA A 192 0.50 8.28 1.51
N ILE A 193 1.49 9.17 1.62
CA ILE A 193 2.38 9.26 2.79
C ILE A 193 1.77 10.02 3.96
N THR A 194 0.64 10.70 3.77
CA THR A 194 -0.01 11.54 4.79
C THR A 194 -0.14 10.86 6.16
N PRO A 195 -0.76 9.67 6.30
CA PRO A 195 -0.90 9.01 7.60
C PRO A 195 0.45 8.64 8.24
N LEU A 196 1.47 8.34 7.43
CA LEU A 196 2.81 8.04 7.94
C LEU A 196 3.45 9.28 8.56
N ARG A 197 3.32 10.43 7.89
CA ARG A 197 3.83 11.72 8.33
C ARG A 197 3.16 12.20 9.61
N GLU A 198 1.85 11.96 9.74
CA GLU A 198 1.10 12.25 10.97
C GLU A 198 1.58 11.38 12.13
N SER A 199 1.76 10.07 11.92
CA SER A 199 2.21 9.14 12.97
C SER A 199 3.64 9.42 13.45
N CYS A 200 4.57 9.71 12.53
CA CYS A 200 5.98 9.97 12.86
C CYS A 200 6.33 11.47 13.01
N GLY A 201 5.37 12.38 12.83
CA GLY A 201 5.50 13.81 13.09
C GLY A 201 6.48 14.58 12.20
N TRP A 202 6.42 14.46 10.86
CA TRP A 202 7.33 15.20 9.95
C TRP A 202 6.75 15.65 8.60
#